data_AF-E1QHE3-F1
#
_entry.id   AF-E1QHE3-F1
#
_cell.length_a   1.000
_cell.length_b   1.000
_cell.length_c   1.000
_cell.angle_alpha   90.00
_cell.angle_beta   90.00
_cell.angle_gamma   90.00
#
_symmetry.space_group_name_H-M   'P 1'
#
loop_
_entity.id
_entity.type
_entity.pdbx_description
1 polymer ?
#
loop_
_entity_poly.entity_id
_entity_poly.type
_entity_poly.pdbx_seq_one_letter_code
_entity_poly.pdbx_strand_id
1 'polypeptide(L)'
;MGEKKRLLTVLFLALCMCAPNAALAGDDPKARALLGQISLQLDADNEWEACRLAVGMEQYKGTDSYALAEQKLLARGVSIAQPLHSYTIKQIVAVQNEAEQNRRKTGMLPRLGPRENFKDGWGMPLRVEFVTRETFVYVVRSAGPDKRYMTTDDLVIGTRGKAEGSLGADDKFKPAKKDDDAAATLESLIGQPPAKRADKPASSGDVTRNSLYHGQSRPDTKNQPADPLLLPGKQGGNPAEREITLDELKEVIGN
;
A
#
# COMPACT_ATOMS: atom_id res chain seq x y z
N MET A 1 66.44 -12.95 -0.83
CA MET A 1 65.61 -11.74 -0.51
C MET A 1 64.83 -11.16 -1.71
N GLY A 2 64.84 -11.78 -2.91
CA GLY A 2 64.29 -11.16 -4.14
C GLY A 2 62.83 -11.48 -4.51
N GLU A 3 62.26 -12.60 -4.05
CA GLU A 3 60.94 -13.05 -4.54
C GLU A 3 59.75 -12.44 -3.79
N LYS A 4 59.87 -12.20 -2.47
CA LYS A 4 58.79 -11.57 -1.69
C LYS A 4 58.49 -10.13 -2.12
N LYS A 5 59.47 -9.42 -2.71
CA LYS A 5 59.27 -8.07 -3.25
C LYS A 5 58.53 -8.05 -4.58
N ARG A 6 58.60 -9.13 -5.39
CA ARG A 6 57.91 -9.20 -6.69
C ARG A 6 56.42 -9.54 -6.54
N LEU A 7 56.06 -10.35 -5.54
CA LEU A 7 54.66 -10.69 -5.27
C LEU A 7 53.85 -9.48 -4.74
N LEU A 8 54.48 -8.63 -3.93
CA LEU A 8 53.84 -7.43 -3.36
C LEU A 8 53.54 -6.38 -4.45
N THR A 9 54.41 -6.23 -5.45
CA THR A 9 54.22 -5.25 -6.53
C THR A 9 53.09 -5.64 -7.48
N VAL A 10 52.89 -6.94 -7.75
CA VAL A 10 51.80 -7.42 -8.62
C VAL A 10 50.44 -7.31 -7.91
N LEU A 11 50.39 -7.56 -6.59
CA LEU A 11 49.16 -7.41 -5.81
C LEU A 11 48.71 -5.94 -5.73
N PHE A 12 49.66 -4.99 -5.69
CA PHE A 12 49.36 -3.55 -5.69
C PHE A 12 48.89 -3.06 -7.07
N LEU A 13 49.40 -3.63 -8.17
CA LEU A 13 48.94 -3.27 -9.52
C LEU A 13 47.54 -3.82 -9.85
N ALA A 14 47.18 -5.00 -9.31
CA ALA A 14 45.85 -5.58 -9.52
C ALA A 14 44.74 -4.85 -8.73
N LEU A 15 45.06 -4.25 -7.58
CA LEU A 15 44.09 -3.46 -6.81
C LEU A 15 43.73 -2.11 -7.47
N CYS A 16 44.58 -1.59 -8.36
CA CYS A 16 44.33 -0.31 -9.04
C CYS A 16 43.48 -0.41 -10.31
N MET A 17 43.24 -1.62 -10.85
CA MET A 17 42.46 -1.83 -12.08
C MET A 17 40.97 -2.15 -11.84
N CYS A 18 40.55 -2.26 -10.58
CA CYS A 18 39.15 -2.43 -10.19
C CYS A 18 38.62 -1.26 -9.35
N ALA A 19 39.25 -0.08 -9.43
CA ALA A 19 38.55 1.13 -9.03
C ALA A 19 37.59 1.46 -10.18
N PRO A 20 36.26 1.37 -10.00
CA PRO A 20 35.36 1.96 -10.98
C PRO A 20 35.81 3.41 -11.14
N ASN A 21 35.93 3.86 -12.39
CA ASN A 21 36.05 5.26 -12.74
C ASN A 21 34.77 5.99 -12.26
N ALA A 22 34.57 6.12 -10.95
CA ALA A 22 33.70 7.10 -10.34
C ALA A 22 34.45 8.42 -10.43
N ALA A 23 34.54 8.89 -11.67
CA ALA A 23 35.11 10.17 -12.01
C ALA A 23 34.39 11.21 -11.15
N LEU A 24 35.18 11.96 -10.38
CA LEU A 24 34.86 13.25 -9.77
C LEU A 24 34.48 14.31 -10.84
N ALA A 25 33.61 13.95 -11.78
CA ALA A 25 32.90 14.91 -12.62
C ALA A 25 31.75 15.41 -11.76
N GLY A 26 31.87 16.64 -11.23
CA GLY A 26 30.82 17.23 -10.42
C GLY A 26 29.45 17.09 -11.09
N ASP A 27 28.44 16.71 -10.29
CA ASP A 27 27.09 16.42 -10.78
C ASP A 27 26.56 17.47 -11.77
N ASP A 28 25.81 16.97 -12.76
CA ASP A 28 25.03 17.78 -13.69
C ASP A 28 24.26 18.87 -12.90
N PRO A 29 24.43 20.16 -13.24
CA PRO A 29 23.71 21.25 -12.60
C PRO A 29 22.19 21.03 -12.53
N LYS A 30 21.59 20.34 -13.52
CA LYS A 30 20.17 20.00 -13.53
C LYS A 30 19.81 18.95 -12.48
N ALA A 31 20.66 17.94 -12.29
CA ALA A 31 20.46 16.93 -11.24
C ALA A 31 20.49 17.59 -9.85
N ARG A 32 21.46 18.50 -9.62
CA ARG A 32 21.54 19.28 -8.38
C ARG A 32 20.34 20.20 -8.17
N ALA A 33 19.85 20.84 -9.23
CA ALA A 33 18.66 21.67 -9.17
C ALA A 33 17.40 20.86 -8.79
N LEU A 34 17.22 19.67 -9.39
CA LEU A 34 16.12 18.76 -9.03
C LEU A 34 16.23 18.29 -7.58
N LEU A 35 17.40 17.86 -7.12
CA LEU A 35 17.63 17.49 -5.71
C LEU A 35 17.27 18.64 -4.76
N GLY A 36 17.65 19.87 -5.12
CA GLY A 36 17.30 21.07 -4.36
C GLY A 36 15.79 21.29 -4.27
N GLN A 37 15.07 21.15 -5.39
CA GLN A 37 13.61 21.25 -5.41
C GLN A 37 12.93 20.12 -4.63
N ILE A 38 13.38 18.88 -4.78
CA ILE A 38 12.88 17.73 -4.01
C ILE A 38 13.05 17.99 -2.51
N SER A 39 14.24 18.44 -2.09
CA SER A 39 14.51 18.74 -0.69
C SER A 39 13.59 19.84 -0.17
N LEU A 40 13.42 20.93 -0.93
CA LEU A 40 12.52 22.02 -0.57
C LEU A 40 11.07 21.54 -0.36
N GLN A 41 10.56 20.66 -1.24
CA GLN A 41 9.20 20.12 -1.11
C GLN A 41 9.07 19.18 0.10
N LEU A 42 10.09 18.35 0.38
CA LEU A 42 10.10 17.49 1.57
C LEU A 42 10.15 18.29 2.88
N ASP A 43 10.93 19.38 2.90
CA ASP A 43 11.02 20.28 4.07
C ASP A 43 9.70 21.04 4.31
N ALA A 44 8.94 21.32 3.25
CA ALA A 44 7.59 21.88 3.30
C ALA A 44 6.48 20.84 3.56
N ASP A 45 6.84 19.59 3.85
CA ASP A 45 5.93 18.44 4.02
C ASP A 45 5.00 18.17 2.82
N ASN A 46 5.41 18.62 1.63
CA ASN A 46 4.71 18.39 0.36
C ASN A 46 5.29 17.16 -0.35
N GLU A 47 5.12 15.99 0.27
CA GLU A 47 5.69 14.73 -0.23
C GLU A 47 5.21 14.36 -1.65
N TRP A 48 3.96 14.68 -2.00
CA TRP A 48 3.40 14.37 -3.33
C TRP A 48 4.18 15.08 -4.44
N GLU A 49 4.44 16.39 -4.27
CA GLU A 49 5.17 17.17 -5.26
C GLU A 49 6.65 16.74 -5.34
N ALA A 50 7.25 16.39 -4.19
CA ALA A 50 8.58 15.80 -4.16
C ALA A 50 8.65 14.50 -4.99
N CYS A 51 7.65 13.61 -4.86
CA CYS A 51 7.58 12.38 -5.65
C CYS A 51 7.40 12.66 -7.15
N ARG A 52 6.63 13.69 -7.52
CA ARG A 52 6.46 14.12 -8.91
C ARG A 52 7.77 14.61 -9.52
N LEU A 53 8.54 15.40 -8.79
CA LEU A 53 9.87 15.86 -9.21
C LEU A 53 10.86 14.69 -9.32
N ALA A 54 10.78 13.73 -8.40
CA ALA A 54 11.66 12.56 -8.36
C ALA A 54 11.54 11.66 -9.60
N VAL A 55 10.41 11.66 -10.31
CA VAL A 55 10.29 10.97 -11.62
C VAL A 55 11.36 11.45 -12.61
N GLY A 56 11.71 12.74 -12.57
CA GLY A 56 12.75 13.32 -13.42
C GLY A 56 14.18 12.92 -13.05
N MET A 57 14.38 12.25 -11.90
CA MET A 57 15.70 11.82 -11.44
C MET A 57 16.20 10.54 -12.11
N GLU A 58 15.33 9.73 -12.73
CA GLU A 58 15.72 8.44 -13.34
C GLU A 58 16.87 8.58 -14.34
N GLN A 59 16.90 9.68 -15.11
CA GLN A 59 17.96 9.96 -16.09
C GLN A 59 19.35 10.25 -15.46
N TYR A 60 19.40 10.52 -14.16
CA TYR A 60 20.62 10.81 -13.41
C TYR A 60 21.04 9.66 -12.50
N LYS A 61 20.54 8.44 -12.74
CA LYS A 61 20.90 7.26 -11.96
C LYS A 61 22.41 7.03 -11.94
N GLY A 62 22.96 6.78 -10.76
CA GLY A 62 24.40 6.62 -10.53
C GLY A 62 25.17 7.92 -10.22
N THR A 63 24.49 9.07 -10.20
CA THR A 63 25.05 10.34 -9.72
C THR A 63 24.92 10.48 -8.20
N ASP A 64 25.71 11.36 -7.59
CA ASP A 64 25.61 11.65 -6.15
C ASP A 64 24.26 12.30 -5.82
N SER A 65 23.78 13.19 -6.69
CA SER A 65 22.48 13.84 -6.56
C SER A 65 21.33 12.84 -6.54
N TYR A 66 21.40 11.78 -7.35
CA TYR A 66 20.42 10.69 -7.32
C TYR A 66 20.49 9.93 -5.99
N ALA A 67 21.68 9.53 -5.53
CA ALA A 67 21.85 8.80 -4.28
C ALA A 67 21.34 9.61 -3.07
N LEU A 68 21.58 10.93 -3.05
CA LEU A 68 21.08 11.82 -2.01
C LEU A 68 19.56 11.99 -2.07
N ALA A 69 18.97 12.10 -3.27
CA ALA A 69 17.53 12.15 -3.44
C ALA A 69 16.87 10.83 -2.99
N GLU A 70 17.47 9.69 -3.33
CA GLU A 70 17.05 8.36 -2.90
C GLU A 70 17.03 8.26 -1.37
N GLN A 71 18.13 8.64 -0.71
CA GLN A 71 18.24 8.63 0.75
C GLN A 71 17.13 9.47 1.41
N LYS A 72 16.89 10.69 0.89
CA LYS A 72 15.86 11.61 1.41
C LYS A 72 14.45 11.07 1.25
N LEU A 73 14.11 10.51 0.09
CA LEU A 73 12.79 9.91 -0.15
C LEU A 73 12.61 8.62 0.68
N LEU A 74 13.64 7.79 0.78
CA LEU A 74 13.60 6.56 1.56
C LEU A 74 13.39 6.83 3.05
N ALA A 75 13.97 7.91 3.60
CA ALA A 75 13.70 8.37 4.95
C ALA A 75 12.22 8.72 5.20
N ARG A 76 11.45 9.00 4.14
CA ARG A 76 9.99 9.18 4.18
C ARG A 76 9.21 7.92 3.80
N GLY A 77 9.89 6.79 3.61
CA GLY A 77 9.28 5.53 3.17
C GLY A 77 8.88 5.50 1.69
N VAL A 78 9.52 6.29 0.84
CA VAL A 78 9.25 6.36 -0.61
C VAL A 78 10.48 5.92 -1.40
N SER A 79 10.32 4.98 -2.35
CA SER A 79 11.40 4.59 -3.26
C SER A 79 11.53 5.58 -4.43
N ILE A 80 12.74 6.05 -4.73
CA ILE A 80 13.00 6.91 -5.90
C ILE A 80 12.83 6.18 -7.23
N ALA A 81 12.93 4.85 -7.27
CA ALA A 81 12.80 4.06 -8.50
C ALA A 81 11.35 4.05 -9.02
N GLN A 82 10.37 4.14 -8.10
CA GLN A 82 8.95 4.21 -8.43
C GLN A 82 8.24 5.17 -7.44
N PRO A 83 8.53 6.49 -7.52
CA PRO A 83 8.18 7.42 -6.45
C PRO A 83 6.67 7.58 -6.31
N LEU A 84 5.95 7.69 -7.43
CA LEU A 84 4.48 7.81 -7.41
C LEU A 84 3.79 6.54 -6.91
N HIS A 85 4.31 5.35 -7.25
CA HIS A 85 3.73 4.08 -6.79
C HIS A 85 3.99 3.87 -5.29
N SER A 86 5.22 4.11 -4.84
CA SER A 86 5.57 4.01 -3.42
C SER A 86 4.79 5.00 -2.56
N TYR A 87 4.62 6.24 -3.04
CA TYR A 87 3.75 7.23 -2.39
C TYR A 87 2.30 6.75 -2.34
N THR A 88 1.77 6.22 -3.44
CA THR A 88 0.40 5.67 -3.48
C THR A 88 0.20 4.56 -2.46
N ILE A 89 1.15 3.62 -2.36
CA ILE A 89 1.10 2.52 -1.38
C ILE A 89 1.10 3.09 0.04
N LYS A 90 1.98 4.06 0.34
CA LYS A 90 2.03 4.74 1.64
C LYS A 90 0.68 5.37 2.01
N GLN A 91 0.04 6.05 1.05
CA GLN A 91 -1.26 6.68 1.24
C GLN A 91 -2.37 5.65 1.45
N ILE A 92 -2.35 4.53 0.71
CA ILE A 92 -3.30 3.43 0.90
C ILE A 92 -3.19 2.86 2.32
N VAL A 93 -1.97 2.62 2.81
CA VAL A 93 -1.73 2.14 4.18
C VAL A 93 -2.24 3.15 5.21
N ALA A 94 -2.05 4.45 4.97
CA ALA A 94 -2.57 5.50 5.85
C ALA A 94 -4.11 5.48 5.93
N VAL A 95 -4.80 5.35 4.80
CA VAL A 95 -6.27 5.21 4.76
C VAL A 95 -6.74 3.95 5.49
N GLN A 96 -6.04 2.82 5.30
CA GLN A 96 -6.38 1.57 5.99
C GLN A 96 -6.21 1.71 7.51
N ASN A 97 -5.12 2.32 7.97
CA ASN A 97 -4.89 2.57 9.39
C ASN A 97 -5.96 3.49 9.99
N GLU A 98 -6.34 4.56 9.29
CA GLU A 98 -7.43 5.45 9.72
C GLU A 98 -8.77 4.69 9.82
N ALA A 99 -9.09 3.89 8.80
CA ALA A 99 -10.30 3.08 8.77
C ALA A 99 -10.37 2.08 9.94
N GLU A 100 -9.28 1.36 10.22
CA GLU A 100 -9.20 0.41 11.33
C GLU A 100 -9.25 1.11 12.69
N GLN A 101 -8.59 2.26 12.86
CA GLN A 101 -8.66 3.03 14.10
C GLN A 101 -10.09 3.52 14.36
N ASN A 102 -10.76 4.04 13.33
CA ASN A 102 -12.16 4.47 13.43
C ASN A 102 -13.10 3.30 13.75
N ARG A 103 -12.88 2.14 13.12
CA ARG A 103 -13.62 0.91 13.43
C ARG A 103 -13.42 0.48 14.88
N ARG A 104 -12.19 0.46 15.38
CA ARG A 104 -11.89 0.09 16.77
C ARG A 104 -12.53 1.04 17.78
N LYS A 105 -12.56 2.34 17.47
CA LYS A 105 -13.15 3.37 18.34
C LYS A 105 -14.68 3.36 18.34
N THR A 106 -15.30 3.12 17.20
CA THR A 106 -16.75 3.30 17.02
C THR A 106 -17.54 2.00 16.88
N GLY A 107 -16.87 0.87 16.62
CA GLY A 107 -17.50 -0.38 16.23
C GLY A 107 -18.12 -0.36 14.82
N MET A 108 -18.09 0.77 14.12
CA MET A 108 -18.73 0.94 12.81
C MET A 108 -17.80 0.54 11.66
N LEU A 109 -18.40 0.19 10.52
CA LEU A 109 -17.66 -0.07 9.29
C LEU A 109 -17.01 1.22 8.75
N PRO A 110 -15.90 1.10 7.99
CA PRO A 110 -15.29 2.24 7.32
C PRO A 110 -16.29 2.94 6.40
N ARG A 111 -16.30 4.28 6.42
CA ARG A 111 -17.09 5.07 5.46
C ARG A 111 -16.66 4.76 4.03
N LEU A 112 -17.60 4.41 3.16
CA LEU A 112 -17.29 4.13 1.75
C LEU A 112 -17.12 5.41 0.93
N GLY A 113 -16.47 5.27 -0.22
CA GLY A 113 -16.30 6.33 -1.21
C GLY A 113 -14.94 7.00 -1.17
N PRO A 114 -14.81 8.16 -1.84
CA PRO A 114 -13.56 8.91 -1.95
C PRO A 114 -13.06 9.44 -0.60
N ARG A 115 -11.74 9.50 -0.46
CA ARG A 115 -11.00 10.04 0.67
C ARG A 115 -10.25 11.28 0.23
N GLU A 116 -10.92 12.43 0.24
CA GLU A 116 -10.39 13.69 -0.32
C GLU A 116 -9.04 14.13 0.29
N ASN A 117 -8.79 13.76 1.55
CA ASN A 117 -7.56 14.08 2.26
C ASN A 117 -6.37 13.16 1.88
N PHE A 118 -6.63 12.08 1.15
CA PHE A 118 -5.63 11.09 0.78
C PHE A 118 -5.61 10.96 -0.74
N LYS A 119 -4.59 11.54 -1.37
CA LYS A 119 -4.40 11.47 -2.82
C LYS A 119 -3.37 10.41 -3.17
N ASP A 120 -3.57 9.72 -4.28
CA ASP A 120 -2.54 8.87 -4.85
C ASP A 120 -1.43 9.68 -5.54
N GLY A 121 -0.43 8.98 -6.08
CA GLY A 121 0.69 9.59 -6.78
C GLY A 121 0.28 10.40 -8.03
N TRP A 122 -0.93 10.19 -8.56
CA TRP A 122 -1.44 10.88 -9.74
C TRP A 122 -2.45 12.00 -9.39
N GLY A 123 -2.63 12.26 -8.09
CA GLY A 123 -3.43 13.35 -7.56
C GLY A 123 -4.92 13.02 -7.42
N MET A 124 -5.32 11.76 -7.63
CA MET A 124 -6.70 11.32 -7.45
C MET A 124 -6.95 10.90 -6.01
N PRO A 125 -8.14 11.19 -5.42
CA PRO A 125 -8.47 10.70 -4.09
C PRO A 125 -8.39 9.16 -4.04
N LEU A 126 -7.96 8.60 -2.92
CA LEU A 126 -8.10 7.16 -2.70
C LEU A 126 -9.56 6.82 -2.41
N ARG A 127 -9.99 5.60 -2.76
CA ARG A 127 -11.38 5.17 -2.60
C ARG A 127 -11.50 3.94 -1.73
N VAL A 128 -12.43 3.95 -0.77
CA VAL A 128 -12.77 2.78 0.05
C VAL A 128 -14.03 2.12 -0.50
N GLU A 129 -13.95 0.82 -0.79
CA GLU A 129 -15.02 0.03 -1.41
C GLU A 129 -15.21 -1.30 -0.68
N PHE A 130 -16.43 -1.85 -0.67
CA PHE A 130 -16.66 -3.21 -0.20
C PHE A 130 -16.45 -4.21 -1.33
N VAL A 131 -15.74 -5.30 -1.04
CA VAL A 131 -15.58 -6.44 -1.96
C VAL A 131 -16.69 -7.46 -1.73
N THR A 132 -16.96 -7.82 -0.47
CA THR A 132 -18.02 -8.75 -0.10
C THR A 132 -18.70 -8.27 1.18
N ARG A 133 -20.02 -8.49 1.27
CA ARG A 133 -20.79 -8.19 2.49
C ARG A 133 -20.61 -9.24 3.58
N GLU A 134 -20.37 -10.49 3.19
CA GLU A 134 -20.40 -11.65 4.10
C GLU A 134 -19.16 -11.75 5.00
N THR A 135 -17.99 -11.34 4.51
CA THR A 135 -16.72 -11.48 5.26
C THR A 135 -16.09 -10.15 5.68
N PHE A 136 -16.86 -9.04 5.61
CA PHE A 136 -16.41 -7.68 5.92
C PHE A 136 -15.05 -7.32 5.31
N VAL A 137 -14.90 -7.56 4.00
CA VAL A 137 -13.69 -7.24 3.25
C VAL A 137 -13.91 -5.91 2.56
N TYR A 138 -13.20 -4.87 3.00
CA TYR A 138 -13.06 -3.64 2.23
C TYR A 138 -11.71 -3.59 1.54
N VAL A 139 -11.66 -2.84 0.45
CA VAL A 139 -10.45 -2.50 -0.28
C VAL A 139 -10.27 -0.99 -0.32
N VAL A 140 -9.02 -0.58 -0.34
CA VAL A 140 -8.61 0.77 -0.69
C VAL A 140 -8.02 0.73 -2.09
N ARG A 141 -8.52 1.59 -2.98
CA ARG A 141 -8.20 1.63 -4.40
C ARG A 141 -7.62 3.00 -4.78
N SER A 142 -6.53 2.99 -5.53
CA SER A 142 -6.02 4.13 -6.29
C SER A 142 -6.54 4.04 -7.73
N ALA A 143 -6.79 5.19 -8.36
CA ALA A 143 -7.23 5.30 -9.74
C ALA A 143 -6.07 5.18 -10.75
N GLY A 144 -4.84 4.93 -10.28
CA GLY A 144 -3.69 4.73 -11.16
C GLY A 144 -3.32 5.95 -12.04
N PRO A 145 -2.40 5.74 -13.00
CA PRO A 145 -2.01 6.74 -13.99
C PRO A 145 -3.13 7.23 -14.90
N ASP A 146 -4.10 6.38 -15.24
CA ASP A 146 -5.21 6.71 -16.15
C ASP A 146 -6.29 7.58 -15.48
N LYS A 147 -6.22 7.74 -14.15
CA LYS A 147 -7.11 8.52 -13.31
C LYS A 147 -8.56 8.02 -13.36
N ARG A 148 -8.75 6.73 -13.64
CA ARG A 148 -10.07 6.08 -13.72
C ARG A 148 -10.09 4.87 -12.82
N TYR A 149 -11.06 4.81 -11.91
CA TYR A 149 -11.27 3.62 -11.11
C TYR A 149 -11.89 2.49 -11.95
N MET A 150 -11.71 1.28 -11.44
CA MET A 150 -12.16 0.01 -12.01
C MET A 150 -11.49 -0.32 -13.35
N THR A 151 -10.22 0.05 -13.49
CA THR A 151 -9.38 -0.31 -14.64
C THR A 151 -8.25 -1.24 -14.21
N THR A 152 -7.49 -1.74 -15.18
CA THR A 152 -6.35 -2.64 -14.92
C THR A 152 -5.17 -1.95 -14.23
N ASP A 153 -5.17 -0.62 -14.23
CA ASP A 153 -4.08 0.20 -13.69
C ASP A 153 -4.28 0.53 -12.20
N ASP A 154 -5.43 0.15 -11.65
CA ASP A 154 -5.76 0.37 -10.26
C ASP A 154 -4.83 -0.39 -9.31
N LEU A 155 -4.28 0.34 -8.35
CA LEU A 155 -3.60 -0.24 -7.20
C LEU A 155 -4.62 -0.51 -6.10
N VAL A 156 -4.76 -1.78 -5.71
CA VAL A 156 -5.75 -2.24 -4.73
C VAL A 156 -5.07 -2.97 -3.58
N ILE A 157 -5.35 -2.56 -2.34
CA ILE A 157 -4.98 -3.29 -1.13
C ILE A 157 -6.26 -3.58 -0.35
N GLY A 158 -6.45 -4.84 0.04
CA GLY A 158 -7.62 -5.29 0.78
C GLY A 158 -7.27 -6.03 2.06
N THR A 159 -8.13 -5.91 3.06
CA THR A 159 -8.05 -6.71 4.28
C THR A 159 -8.86 -8.00 4.07
N ARG A 160 -8.19 -9.16 4.04
CA ARG A 160 -8.92 -10.42 4.22
C ARG A 160 -9.32 -10.51 5.68
N GLY A 161 -10.61 -10.42 5.98
CA GLY A 161 -11.13 -10.94 7.23
C GLY A 161 -10.71 -12.41 7.32
N LYS A 162 -10.08 -12.82 8.43
CA LYS A 162 -10.06 -14.25 8.76
C LYS A 162 -11.53 -14.65 8.80
N ALA A 163 -11.96 -15.54 7.91
CA ALA A 163 -13.30 -16.09 7.99
C ALA A 163 -13.44 -16.66 9.41
N GLU A 164 -14.28 -16.05 10.24
CA GLU A 164 -14.64 -16.58 11.56
C GLU A 164 -15.54 -17.80 11.31
N GLY A 165 -14.87 -18.88 10.90
CA GLY A 165 -15.35 -20.24 10.70
C GLY A 165 -14.37 -21.26 11.31
N SER A 166 -13.41 -20.81 12.13
CA SER A 166 -12.78 -21.65 13.15
C SER A 166 -13.56 -21.57 14.47
N LEU A 167 -14.90 -21.56 14.37
CA LEU A 167 -15.78 -21.91 15.47
C LEU A 167 -15.59 -23.41 15.71
N GLY A 168 -14.70 -23.77 16.64
CA GLY A 168 -14.62 -25.11 17.24
C GLY A 168 -14.21 -26.24 16.29
N ALA A 169 -12.97 -26.24 15.81
CA ALA A 169 -12.34 -27.50 15.41
C ALA A 169 -11.65 -28.12 16.63
N ASP A 170 -12.47 -28.50 17.62
CA ASP A 170 -12.15 -29.59 18.54
C ASP A 170 -12.31 -30.91 17.78
N ASP A 171 -11.73 -31.04 16.59
CA ASP A 171 -11.77 -32.29 15.85
C ASP A 171 -10.37 -32.88 15.83
N LYS A 172 -10.20 -33.83 16.73
CA LYS A 172 -9.05 -34.71 16.84
C LYS A 172 -8.81 -35.31 15.47
N PHE A 173 -7.87 -34.75 14.72
CA PHE A 173 -7.36 -35.36 13.51
C PHE A 173 -6.70 -36.69 13.91
N LYS A 174 -7.50 -37.77 13.91
CA LYS A 174 -6.97 -39.14 13.89
C LYS A 174 -6.37 -39.30 12.51
N PRO A 175 -5.05 -39.49 12.37
CA PRO A 175 -4.49 -39.83 11.08
C PRO A 175 -5.16 -41.13 10.62
N ALA A 176 -5.85 -41.07 9.49
CA ALA A 176 -6.32 -42.26 8.80
C ALA A 176 -5.11 -43.15 8.52
N LYS A 177 -5.26 -44.44 8.82
CA LYS A 177 -4.27 -45.46 8.48
C LYS A 177 -3.91 -45.34 7.00
N LYS A 178 -2.61 -45.42 6.71
CA LYS A 178 -2.09 -45.67 5.38
C LYS A 178 -2.72 -46.95 4.85
N ASP A 179 -3.56 -46.82 3.84
CA ASP A 179 -3.78 -47.88 2.88
C ASP A 179 -2.82 -47.60 1.72
N ASP A 180 -1.73 -48.35 1.71
CA ASP A 180 -0.82 -48.47 0.58
C ASP A 180 -1.59 -49.23 -0.51
N ASP A 181 -2.10 -48.56 -1.55
CA ASP A 181 -2.43 -49.15 -2.87
C ASP A 181 -3.11 -48.10 -3.79
N ALA A 182 -2.31 -47.25 -4.43
CA ALA A 182 -2.77 -46.42 -5.56
C ALA A 182 -1.63 -46.11 -6.53
N ALA A 183 -0.95 -47.17 -6.98
CA ALA A 183 -0.02 -47.11 -8.11
C ALA A 183 -0.56 -48.00 -9.24
N ALA A 184 -1.63 -47.58 -9.93
CA ALA A 184 -2.00 -48.09 -11.26
C ALA A 184 -3.29 -47.45 -11.81
N THR A 185 -3.30 -46.18 -12.23
CA THR A 185 -4.21 -45.73 -13.31
C THR A 185 -3.80 -44.36 -13.91
N LEU A 186 -2.64 -44.30 -14.56
CA LEU A 186 -2.19 -43.06 -15.24
C LEU A 186 -1.72 -43.29 -16.69
N GLU A 187 -2.06 -44.44 -17.29
CA GLU A 187 -1.69 -44.77 -18.69
C GLU A 187 -2.87 -44.82 -19.69
N SER A 188 -4.12 -44.54 -19.30
CA SER A 188 -5.27 -44.62 -20.23
C SER A 188 -5.74 -43.29 -20.84
N LEU A 189 -5.03 -42.17 -20.60
CA LEU A 189 -5.50 -40.82 -20.96
C LEU A 189 -4.76 -40.13 -22.11
N ILE A 190 -3.90 -40.83 -22.85
CA ILE A 190 -3.19 -40.27 -24.02
C ILE A 190 -3.60 -41.05 -25.27
N GLY A 191 -4.61 -40.55 -26.00
CA GLY A 191 -4.96 -41.14 -27.30
C GLY A 191 -6.31 -40.77 -27.88
N GLN A 192 -6.62 -39.48 -28.06
CA GLN A 192 -7.65 -39.08 -29.03
C GLN A 192 -7.22 -37.83 -29.84
N PRO A 193 -7.23 -37.90 -31.19
CA PRO A 193 -6.98 -36.75 -32.06
C PRO A 193 -8.20 -35.83 -32.20
N PRO A 194 -8.00 -34.55 -32.58
CA PRO A 194 -9.04 -33.52 -32.52
C PRO A 194 -10.09 -33.66 -33.63
N ALA A 195 -11.36 -33.60 -33.23
CA ALA A 195 -12.49 -33.52 -34.15
C ALA A 195 -12.63 -32.10 -34.74
N LYS A 196 -12.66 -32.03 -36.07
CA LYS A 196 -13.06 -30.85 -36.86
C LYS A 196 -14.58 -30.64 -36.77
N ARG A 197 -15.02 -29.38 -36.57
CA ARG A 197 -16.28 -28.74 -37.02
C ARG A 197 -16.44 -27.42 -36.25
N ALA A 198 -17.04 -26.35 -36.73
CA ALA A 198 -17.48 -25.87 -38.04
C ALA A 198 -17.93 -24.42 -37.81
N ASP A 199 -17.74 -23.56 -38.81
CA ASP A 199 -18.27 -22.19 -38.86
C ASP A 199 -19.80 -22.15 -38.82
N LYS A 200 -20.39 -21.22 -38.04
CA LYS A 200 -21.52 -20.31 -38.45
C LYS A 200 -22.03 -19.40 -37.30
N PRO A 201 -22.86 -18.36 -37.57
CA PRO A 201 -22.42 -16.96 -37.48
C PRO A 201 -23.20 -16.10 -36.46
N ALA A 202 -22.91 -14.80 -36.51
CA ALA A 202 -23.48 -13.68 -35.77
C ALA A 202 -24.99 -13.73 -35.51
N SER A 203 -25.36 -13.32 -34.28
CA SER A 203 -26.72 -12.95 -33.88
C SER A 203 -26.64 -11.66 -33.07
N SER A 204 -27.20 -10.60 -33.64
CA SER A 204 -27.57 -9.36 -32.96
C SER A 204 -28.61 -9.64 -31.88
N GLY A 205 -28.46 -9.01 -30.71
CA GLY A 205 -29.46 -9.04 -29.66
C GLY A 205 -29.47 -7.70 -28.91
N ASP A 206 -30.51 -6.93 -29.15
CA ASP A 206 -30.90 -5.71 -28.45
C ASP A 206 -30.79 -5.83 -26.93
N VAL A 207 -30.13 -4.86 -26.29
CA VAL A 207 -30.26 -4.64 -24.85
C VAL A 207 -31.21 -3.47 -24.63
N THR A 208 -32.43 -3.85 -24.28
CA THR A 208 -33.51 -2.98 -23.82
C THR A 208 -33.19 -2.26 -22.52
N ARG A 209 -33.60 -0.99 -22.52
CA ARG A 209 -33.83 -0.08 -21.40
C ARG A 209 -34.50 -0.74 -20.18
N ASN A 210 -34.02 -0.40 -19.00
CA ASN A 210 -34.71 -0.26 -17.70
C ASN A 210 -33.66 0.41 -16.77
N SER A 211 -33.91 1.34 -15.85
CA SER A 211 -35.07 1.71 -15.04
C SER A 211 -34.82 3.17 -14.59
N LEU A 212 -35.71 4.12 -14.86
CA LEU A 212 -36.70 4.61 -13.89
C LEU A 212 -36.20 4.64 -12.43
N TYR A 213 -35.83 5.84 -11.95
CA TYR A 213 -36.13 6.29 -10.60
C TYR A 213 -36.66 7.73 -10.67
N HIS A 214 -37.94 7.85 -10.37
CA HIS A 214 -38.66 9.07 -10.08
C HIS A 214 -38.97 9.09 -8.58
N GLY A 215 -38.93 10.27 -7.98
CA GLY A 215 -39.55 10.60 -6.70
C GLY A 215 -38.56 10.72 -5.54
N GLN A 216 -38.66 11.69 -4.64
CA GLN A 216 -39.55 12.85 -4.52
C GLN A 216 -39.03 13.67 -3.31
N SER A 217 -39.18 14.99 -3.41
CA SER A 217 -39.51 15.94 -2.33
C SER A 217 -38.66 16.11 -1.06
N ARG A 218 -38.30 17.39 -0.84
CA ARG A 218 -37.80 18.04 0.39
C ARG A 218 -38.69 17.79 1.63
N PRO A 219 -38.18 18.15 2.82
CA PRO A 219 -38.75 19.35 3.44
C PRO A 219 -37.71 20.36 3.96
N ASP A 220 -38.18 21.60 4.03
CA ASP A 220 -37.56 22.77 4.65
C ASP A 220 -37.35 22.59 6.16
N THR A 221 -36.28 23.17 6.70
CA THR A 221 -36.23 23.58 8.11
C THR A 221 -35.55 24.95 8.24
N LYS A 222 -36.39 25.98 8.42
CA LYS A 222 -36.04 27.20 9.16
C LYS A 222 -36.42 26.96 10.63
N ASN A 223 -35.50 27.20 11.56
CA ASN A 223 -35.70 27.95 12.81
C ASN A 223 -34.46 27.87 13.72
N GLN A 224 -33.92 29.05 14.07
CA GLN A 224 -32.97 29.31 15.18
C GLN A 224 -33.71 29.25 16.55
N PRO A 225 -33.12 29.74 17.66
CA PRO A 225 -32.02 29.20 18.47
C PRO A 225 -32.49 28.93 19.92
N ALA A 226 -31.70 28.22 20.74
CA ALA A 226 -31.84 28.26 22.20
C ALA A 226 -30.53 27.95 22.93
N ASP A 227 -30.28 28.73 23.98
CA ASP A 227 -29.17 28.71 24.92
C ASP A 227 -28.83 27.34 25.53
N PRO A 228 -27.54 27.07 25.84
CA PRO A 228 -27.19 26.10 26.86
C PRO A 228 -27.07 26.79 28.23
N LEU A 229 -28.09 26.60 29.06
CA LEU A 229 -28.03 26.79 30.50
C LEU A 229 -27.00 25.84 31.12
N LEU A 230 -26.10 26.45 31.90
CA LEU A 230 -25.26 25.83 32.92
C LEU A 230 -26.07 24.96 33.89
N LEU A 231 -25.66 23.70 34.08
CA LEU A 231 -25.84 22.99 35.34
C LEU A 231 -24.60 22.17 35.71
N PRO A 232 -24.31 22.02 37.03
CA PRO A 232 -23.04 21.52 37.54
C PRO A 232 -23.04 19.99 37.78
N GLY A 233 -21.84 19.40 37.64
CA GLY A 233 -21.29 18.41 38.56
C GLY A 233 -21.94 17.03 38.65
N LYS A 234 -21.30 16.04 38.01
CA LYS A 234 -21.11 14.69 38.59
C LYS A 234 -19.73 14.16 38.19
N GLN A 235 -18.78 14.24 39.14
CA GLN A 235 -17.52 13.52 39.08
C GLN A 235 -17.80 12.02 39.29
N GLY A 236 -17.79 11.26 38.21
CA GLY A 236 -17.68 9.80 38.25
C GLY A 236 -16.24 9.42 37.91
N GLY A 237 -15.40 9.27 38.92
CA GLY A 237 -14.02 8.82 38.75
C GLY A 237 -13.99 7.37 38.26
N ASN A 238 -13.39 7.15 37.09
CA ASN A 238 -13.11 5.83 36.54
C ASN A 238 -11.77 5.34 37.13
N PRO A 239 -11.68 4.20 37.84
CA PRO A 239 -10.46 3.75 38.51
C PRO A 239 -9.37 3.20 37.56
N ALA A 240 -9.44 3.49 36.25
CA ALA A 240 -8.55 2.91 35.25
C ALA A 240 -7.47 3.88 34.71
N GLU A 241 -7.44 5.14 35.15
CA GLU A 241 -6.40 6.10 34.77
C GLU A 241 -5.49 6.37 35.98
N ARG A 242 -4.59 5.43 36.26
CA ARG A 242 -3.43 5.72 37.12
C ARG A 242 -2.24 5.95 36.20
N GLU A 243 -1.67 7.16 36.27
CA GLU A 243 -0.37 7.45 35.67
C GLU A 243 0.67 6.51 36.26
N ILE A 244 1.24 5.65 35.41
CA ILE A 244 2.40 4.82 35.77
C ILE A 244 3.56 5.78 35.97
N THR A 245 4.09 5.84 37.19
CA THR A 245 5.23 6.71 37.47
C THR A 245 6.50 6.14 36.86
N LEU A 246 7.46 7.02 36.56
CA LEU A 246 8.74 6.65 35.94
C LEU A 246 9.56 5.66 36.79
N ASP A 247 9.22 5.52 38.07
CA ASP A 247 9.84 4.59 39.00
C ASP A 247 9.24 3.18 38.90
N GLU A 248 7.92 3.04 38.67
CA GLU A 248 7.28 1.73 38.41
C GLU A 248 7.76 1.12 37.08
N LEU A 249 8.12 1.95 36.10
CA LEU A 249 8.63 1.51 34.79
C LEU A 249 10.06 0.94 34.85
N LYS A 250 10.86 1.34 35.85
CA LYS A 250 12.23 0.80 36.05
C LYS A 250 12.22 -0.58 36.69
N GLU A 251 11.21 -0.88 37.50
CA GLU A 251 11.10 -2.17 38.20
C GLU A 251 10.70 -3.30 37.23
N VAL A 252 9.93 -2.99 36.20
CA VAL A 252 9.49 -3.96 35.18
C VAL A 252 10.59 -4.33 34.17
N ILE A 253 11.56 -3.43 33.94
CA ILE A 253 12.66 -3.66 32.99
C ILE A 253 13.89 -4.30 33.68
N GLY A 254 13.90 -4.36 35.01
CA GLY A 254 15.02 -4.82 35.82
C GLY A 254 15.03 -6.30 36.23
N ASN A 255 14.18 -7.15 35.65
CA ASN A 255 14.17 -8.61 35.87
C ASN A 255 14.25 -9.39 34.55
#